data_AF-A0A1A0HCZ3-F1
#
_entry.id   AF-A0A1A0HCZ3-F1
#
_cell.length_a   1.000
_cell.length_b   1.000
_cell.length_c   1.000
_cell.angle_alpha   90.00
_cell.angle_beta   90.00
_cell.angle_gamma   90.00
#
_symmetry.space_group_name_H-M   'P 1'
#
loop_
_entity.id
_entity.type
_entity.pdbx_description
1 polymer ?
#
loop_
_entity_poly.entity_id
_entity_poly.type
_entity_poly.pdbx_seq_one_letter_code
_entity_poly.pdbx_strand_id
1 'polypeptide(L)'
;MSICVPVNNGLILRSLFRDVIRGLRKISDQAPILIARTDYSTELKNEIEKASIDKLQYRDYLLSEIRHTALQKFSAEPKDVKDHVFYSQLWQGHHLATTLRAIQSDPNNAALWVDLIDIVVTERTAQLRRSNWILDYKSHKEVIDEHHLKEMHPLQAKRVLSKKKKMTSIISPSTDKGYKLLLKNREDNAAWVVRNYLKRLQLQGKIPNPFKLPHVSDSIRQQALQLPRVSDLIPGSTKSAVLKAAYDMDHINTIIKPEIEYLLNKRHYLEKYQRIVNKDGPVKVKIISTLAGIMQAHFLRAPVKDEKRMKQLAIDVKKLTRVIRKQFIWKLDSSQAEGICERKFGDGYAVRGSKGFSIDEIMYPKRYYEEIVLEEAEWEFLIKVEELKMVYGSSALNDAKFSNKLREVRQQIIQGWHEPLDTASREIDDEVKLYFTKYKITENSSIWERRAALQARMNLNFEKTSKKLGNLIGLLERDKVCAHSDLFHRSHHTSFNYGEIPEKDRIGTGKSLGDYLKEAGLSGYKMGYEFKKRLNIA
;
A
#
# COMPACT_ATOMS: atom_id res chain seq x y z
N MET A 1 -4.16 29.63 -48.61
CA MET A 1 -4.58 29.26 -47.24
C MET A 1 -3.98 27.92 -46.91
N SER A 2 -3.00 27.87 -46.01
CA SER A 2 -2.27 26.64 -45.66
C SER A 2 -3.08 25.84 -44.65
N ILE A 3 -3.43 24.59 -45.00
CA ILE A 3 -4.21 23.68 -44.17
C ILE A 3 -3.27 23.09 -43.11
N CYS A 4 -3.31 23.61 -41.88
CA CYS A 4 -2.61 23.01 -40.76
C CYS A 4 -3.38 21.77 -40.28
N VAL A 5 -2.89 20.58 -40.64
CA VAL A 5 -3.36 19.31 -40.08
C VAL A 5 -2.97 19.26 -38.59
N PRO A 6 -3.89 18.90 -37.67
CA PRO A 6 -3.55 18.77 -36.26
C PRO A 6 -2.52 17.64 -36.09
N VAL A 7 -1.32 18.03 -35.64
CA VAL A 7 -0.23 17.10 -35.38
C VAL A 7 -0.61 16.21 -34.20
N ASN A 8 -0.71 14.90 -34.44
CA ASN A 8 -0.97 13.94 -33.37
C ASN A 8 0.33 13.70 -32.57
N ASN A 9 0.52 14.51 -31.53
CA ASN A 9 1.66 14.45 -30.61
C ASN A 9 1.94 13.03 -30.06
N GLY A 10 0.90 12.22 -29.90
CA GLY A 10 1.03 10.83 -29.46
C GLY A 10 1.69 9.91 -30.50
N LEU A 11 1.49 10.16 -31.80
CA LEU A 11 2.16 9.39 -32.86
C LEU A 11 3.65 9.74 -32.95
N ILE A 12 4.01 11.00 -32.74
CA ILE A 12 5.42 11.44 -32.75
C ILE A 12 6.22 10.78 -31.63
N LEU A 13 5.71 10.81 -30.39
CA LEU A 13 6.39 10.16 -29.26
C LEU A 13 6.48 8.64 -29.43
N ARG A 14 5.46 8.00 -30.01
CA ARG A 14 5.51 6.57 -30.34
C ARG A 14 6.56 6.25 -31.41
N SER A 15 6.72 7.10 -32.41
CA SER A 15 7.78 6.94 -33.41
C SER A 15 9.15 7.05 -32.76
N LEU A 16 9.34 8.08 -31.93
CA LEU A 16 10.58 8.32 -31.20
C LEU A 16 10.94 7.16 -30.27
N PHE A 17 9.95 6.65 -29.54
CA PHE A 17 10.11 5.46 -28.71
C PHE A 17 10.60 4.25 -29.50
N ARG A 18 10.00 3.99 -30.67
CA ARG A 18 10.43 2.87 -31.54
C ARG A 18 11.86 3.06 -32.02
N ASP A 19 12.24 4.28 -32.37
CA ASP A 19 13.59 4.59 -32.84
C ASP A 19 14.65 4.38 -31.75
N VAL A 20 14.37 4.83 -30.52
CA VAL A 20 15.24 4.59 -29.37
C VAL A 20 15.37 3.10 -29.07
N ILE A 21 14.26 2.36 -29.01
CA ILE A 21 14.29 0.92 -28.73
C ILE A 21 15.03 0.14 -29.82
N ARG A 22 14.86 0.52 -31.10
CA ARG A 22 15.64 -0.06 -32.20
C ARG A 22 17.12 0.26 -32.08
N GLY A 23 17.48 1.49 -31.75
CA GLY A 23 18.87 1.91 -31.51
C GLY A 23 19.53 1.07 -30.43
N LEU A 24 18.87 0.92 -29.27
CA LEU A 24 19.36 0.11 -28.15
C LEU A 24 19.61 -1.36 -28.51
N ARG A 25 18.77 -1.95 -29.37
CA ARG A 25 18.96 -3.33 -29.84
C ARG A 25 20.17 -3.48 -30.76
N LYS A 26 20.53 -2.43 -31.50
CA LYS A 26 21.64 -2.50 -32.46
C LYS A 26 23.00 -2.29 -31.81
N ILE A 27 23.04 -1.62 -30.66
CA ILE A 27 24.28 -1.40 -29.90
C ILE A 27 24.45 -2.42 -28.76
N SER A 28 23.56 -3.40 -28.62
CA SER A 28 23.59 -4.37 -27.50
C SER A 28 24.87 -5.18 -27.45
N ASP A 29 25.48 -5.43 -28.60
CA ASP A 29 26.63 -6.33 -28.71
C ASP A 29 27.95 -5.53 -28.71
N GLN A 30 27.89 -4.20 -28.64
CA GLN A 30 29.04 -3.30 -28.68
C GLN A 30 29.49 -2.96 -27.26
N ALA A 31 30.78 -3.15 -26.96
CA ALA A 31 31.34 -2.78 -25.67
C ALA A 31 31.62 -1.26 -25.62
N PRO A 32 31.28 -0.57 -24.51
CA PRO A 32 31.53 0.86 -24.37
C PRO A 32 33.04 1.15 -24.37
N ILE A 33 33.46 2.08 -25.22
CA ILE A 33 34.84 2.61 -25.24
C ILE A 33 34.84 3.93 -24.48
N LEU A 34 35.66 4.01 -23.43
CA LEU A 34 35.67 5.16 -22.54
C LEU A 34 37.10 5.69 -22.40
N ILE A 35 37.24 7.01 -22.51
CA ILE A 35 38.50 7.73 -22.31
C ILE A 35 38.25 8.72 -21.17
N ALA A 36 39.03 8.60 -20.09
CA ALA A 36 38.96 9.56 -18.99
C ALA A 36 39.56 10.91 -19.46
N ARG A 37 38.84 12.01 -19.21
CA ARG A 37 39.34 13.38 -19.43
C ARG A 37 39.22 14.20 -18.15
N THR A 38 40.10 15.17 -18.00
CA THR A 38 40.15 16.10 -16.85
C THR A 38 38.96 17.04 -16.78
N ASP A 39 38.28 17.28 -17.91
CA ASP A 39 37.29 18.35 -18.04
C ASP A 39 35.85 17.89 -17.73
N TYR A 40 35.68 16.63 -17.35
CA TYR A 40 34.38 16.06 -17.01
C TYR A 40 33.89 16.46 -15.61
N SER A 41 32.57 16.53 -15.45
CA SER A 41 31.91 16.72 -14.13
C SER A 41 32.29 15.59 -13.18
N THR A 42 32.24 15.87 -11.87
CA THR A 42 32.56 14.88 -10.82
C THR A 42 31.73 13.61 -10.93
N GLU A 43 30.45 13.75 -11.27
CA GLU A 43 29.50 12.65 -11.43
C GLU A 43 29.80 11.82 -12.67
N LEU A 44 30.16 12.47 -13.78
CA LEU A 44 30.53 11.79 -15.02
C LEU A 44 31.87 11.06 -14.88
N LYS A 45 32.84 11.63 -14.16
CA LYS A 45 34.13 10.98 -13.84
C LYS A 45 33.91 9.70 -13.04
N ASN A 46 33.14 9.77 -11.96
CA ASN A 46 32.82 8.62 -11.12
C ASN A 46 32.10 7.51 -11.92
N GLU A 47 31.26 7.89 -12.89
CA GLU A 47 30.53 6.92 -13.69
C GLU A 47 31.42 6.26 -14.77
N ILE A 48 32.34 7.01 -15.38
CA ILE A 48 33.36 6.49 -16.27
C ILE A 48 34.31 5.52 -15.53
N GLU A 49 34.67 5.84 -14.28
CA GLU A 49 35.46 4.95 -13.41
C GLU A 49 34.74 3.65 -13.09
N LYS A 50 33.42 3.67 -12.83
CA LYS A 50 32.65 2.43 -12.64
C LYS A 50 32.62 1.58 -13.91
N ALA A 51 32.45 2.24 -15.04
CA ALA A 51 32.36 1.58 -16.33
C ALA A 51 33.70 0.99 -16.80
N SER A 52 34.84 1.45 -16.24
CA SER A 52 36.15 0.89 -16.53
C SER A 52 36.44 -0.42 -15.77
N ILE A 53 35.71 -0.71 -14.68
CA ILE A 53 35.83 -1.95 -13.88
C ILE A 53 35.31 -3.17 -14.67
N ASP A 54 34.08 -3.10 -15.17
CA ASP A 54 33.49 -4.13 -16.03
C ASP A 54 32.62 -3.49 -17.12
N LYS A 55 33.19 -3.39 -18.32
CA LYS A 55 32.58 -2.72 -19.48
C LYS A 55 31.32 -3.45 -19.98
N LEU A 56 31.29 -4.77 -19.92
CA LEU A 56 30.18 -5.57 -20.45
C LEU A 56 29.00 -5.54 -19.48
N GLN A 57 29.26 -5.69 -18.19
CA GLN A 57 28.22 -5.60 -17.18
C GLN A 57 27.66 -4.17 -17.11
N TYR A 58 28.51 -3.15 -17.17
CA TYR A 58 28.09 -1.76 -17.17
C TYR A 58 27.22 -1.41 -18.38
N ARG A 59 27.57 -1.92 -19.57
CA ARG A 59 26.74 -1.79 -20.79
C ARG A 59 25.33 -2.30 -20.55
N ASP A 60 25.19 -3.50 -19.99
CA ASP A 60 23.87 -4.11 -19.79
C ASP A 60 23.01 -3.28 -18.82
N TYR A 61 23.61 -2.72 -17.77
CA TYR A 61 22.94 -1.77 -16.88
C TYR A 61 22.54 -0.49 -17.59
N LEU A 62 23.46 0.13 -18.34
CA LEU A 62 23.22 1.37 -19.09
C LEU A 62 22.05 1.20 -20.07
N LEU A 63 22.06 0.13 -20.87
CA LEU A 63 21.00 -0.15 -21.85
C LEU A 63 19.66 -0.46 -21.17
N SER A 64 19.68 -1.17 -20.05
CA SER A 64 18.48 -1.45 -19.25
C SER A 64 17.86 -0.17 -18.70
N GLU A 65 18.68 0.75 -18.19
CA GLU A 65 18.22 2.03 -17.66
C GLU A 65 17.67 2.96 -18.75
N ILE A 66 18.34 3.05 -19.90
CA ILE A 66 17.83 3.82 -21.04
C ILE A 66 16.51 3.23 -21.53
N ARG A 67 16.38 1.89 -21.59
CA ARG A 67 15.13 1.22 -21.97
C ARG A 67 14.01 1.54 -20.98
N HIS A 68 14.29 1.49 -19.69
CA HIS A 68 13.31 1.83 -18.64
C HIS A 68 12.88 3.30 -18.72
N THR A 69 13.84 4.22 -18.90
CA THR A 69 13.58 5.66 -19.05
C THR A 69 12.75 5.95 -20.31
N ALA A 70 13.07 5.28 -21.42
CA ALA A 70 12.33 5.41 -22.67
C ALA A 70 10.89 4.92 -22.54
N LEU A 71 10.66 3.82 -21.79
CA LEU A 71 9.32 3.36 -21.47
C LEU A 71 8.55 4.42 -20.66
N GLN A 72 9.14 4.94 -19.58
CA GLN A 72 8.48 5.93 -18.74
C GLN A 72 8.14 7.23 -19.47
N LYS A 73 9.04 7.73 -20.34
CA LYS A 73 8.87 9.02 -21.01
C LYS A 73 8.08 8.94 -22.32
N PHE A 74 8.18 7.85 -23.06
CA PHE A 74 7.72 7.81 -24.45
C PHE A 74 6.67 6.72 -24.75
N SER A 75 6.33 5.81 -23.82
CA SER A 75 5.47 4.64 -24.11
C SER A 75 3.94 4.88 -24.18
N ALA A 76 3.50 6.13 -24.36
CA ALA A 76 2.11 6.53 -24.66
C ALA A 76 1.03 6.27 -23.58
N GLU A 77 0.70 7.33 -22.83
CA GLU A 77 -0.66 7.89 -22.71
C GLU A 77 -0.61 9.14 -21.80
N PRO A 78 0.01 10.26 -22.20
CA PRO A 78 -0.09 11.42 -21.35
C PRO A 78 -1.29 12.24 -21.82
N LYS A 79 -2.42 12.03 -21.13
CA LYS A 79 -3.56 12.95 -21.18
C LYS A 79 -3.08 14.26 -20.54
N ASP A 80 -3.11 15.35 -21.29
CA ASP A 80 -2.77 16.71 -20.85
C ASP A 80 -1.29 17.01 -20.54
N VAL A 81 -0.36 16.65 -21.45
CA VAL A 81 1.02 17.20 -21.38
C VAL A 81 0.99 18.67 -21.77
N LYS A 82 1.53 19.54 -20.90
CA LYS A 82 1.77 20.94 -21.26
C LYS A 82 2.82 21.02 -22.38
N ASP A 83 2.63 21.92 -23.34
CA ASP A 83 3.48 22.03 -24.54
C ASP A 83 4.99 22.05 -24.24
N HIS A 84 5.45 22.82 -23.26
CA HIS A 84 6.88 22.87 -22.89
C HIS A 84 7.46 21.52 -22.45
N VAL A 85 6.67 20.70 -21.74
CA VAL A 85 7.09 19.35 -21.30
C VAL A 85 7.18 18.44 -22.51
N PHE A 86 6.23 18.56 -23.44
CA PHE A 86 6.23 17.81 -24.68
C PHE A 86 7.45 18.14 -25.54
N TYR A 87 7.76 19.43 -25.75
CA TYR A 87 8.94 19.85 -26.52
C TYR A 87 10.25 19.40 -25.88
N SER A 88 10.37 19.50 -24.54
CA SER A 88 11.54 19.01 -23.82
C SER A 88 11.73 17.50 -23.99
N GLN A 89 10.65 16.72 -23.88
CA GLN A 89 10.70 15.27 -24.12
C GLN A 89 11.08 14.93 -25.55
N LEU A 90 10.53 15.67 -26.53
CA LEU A 90 10.86 15.49 -27.94
C LEU A 90 12.34 15.74 -28.21
N TRP A 91 12.88 16.84 -27.67
CA TRP A 91 14.29 17.19 -27.82
C TRP A 91 15.22 16.14 -27.19
N GLN A 92 14.94 15.75 -25.95
CA GLN A 92 15.70 14.73 -25.23
C GLN A 92 15.67 13.38 -25.95
N GLY A 93 14.49 12.95 -26.40
CA GLY A 93 14.37 11.69 -27.12
C GLY A 93 15.01 11.75 -28.50
N HIS A 94 14.98 12.91 -29.18
CA HIS A 94 15.68 13.09 -30.46
C HIS A 94 17.20 13.01 -30.27
N HIS A 95 17.74 13.74 -29.28
CA HIS A 95 19.16 13.71 -28.94
C HIS A 95 19.63 12.28 -28.59
N LEU A 96 18.87 11.57 -27.75
CA LEU A 96 19.15 10.16 -27.44
C LEU A 96 19.13 9.27 -28.70
N ALA A 97 18.12 9.42 -29.55
CA ALA A 97 18.02 8.64 -30.79
C ALA A 97 19.17 8.95 -31.76
N THR A 98 19.64 10.20 -31.84
CA THR A 98 20.79 10.57 -32.66
C THR A 98 22.09 10.00 -32.11
N THR A 99 22.32 10.05 -30.79
CA THR A 99 23.51 9.48 -30.15
C THR A 99 23.57 7.97 -30.36
N LEU A 100 22.45 7.26 -30.18
CA LEU A 100 22.37 5.82 -30.44
C LEU A 100 22.67 5.45 -31.91
N ARG A 101 22.22 6.27 -32.87
CA ARG A 101 22.55 6.07 -34.29
C ARG A 101 24.01 6.35 -34.58
N ALA A 102 24.60 7.37 -33.96
CA ALA A 102 26.01 7.71 -34.14
C ALA A 102 26.90 6.57 -33.62
N ILE A 103 26.60 6.01 -32.44
CA ILE A 103 27.32 4.85 -31.89
C ILE A 103 27.19 3.64 -32.82
N GLN A 104 26.01 3.42 -33.40
CA GLN A 104 25.82 2.35 -34.37
C GLN A 104 26.73 2.50 -35.60
N SER A 105 26.91 3.73 -36.08
CA SER A 105 27.74 4.02 -37.26
C SER A 105 29.24 4.00 -36.97
N ASP A 106 29.65 4.43 -35.77
CA ASP A 106 31.05 4.45 -35.33
C ASP A 106 31.17 3.94 -33.88
N PRO A 107 31.19 2.60 -33.69
CA PRO A 107 31.19 1.99 -32.36
C PRO A 107 32.46 2.26 -31.56
N ASN A 108 33.55 2.59 -32.26
CA ASN A 108 34.88 2.75 -31.67
C ASN A 108 35.12 4.17 -31.15
N ASN A 109 34.18 5.09 -31.36
CA ASN A 109 34.32 6.47 -30.93
C ASN A 109 33.94 6.64 -29.45
N ALA A 110 34.95 6.88 -28.63
CA ALA A 110 34.78 7.06 -27.19
C ALA A 110 33.91 8.28 -26.81
N ALA A 111 33.91 9.34 -27.63
CA ALA A 111 33.11 10.53 -27.33
C ALA A 111 31.61 10.23 -27.34
N LEU A 112 31.16 9.37 -28.25
CA LEU A 112 29.73 9.01 -28.38
C LEU A 112 29.23 8.18 -27.20
N TRP A 113 30.09 7.30 -26.66
CA TRP A 113 29.77 6.54 -25.45
C TRP A 113 29.76 7.43 -24.20
N VAL A 114 30.67 8.40 -24.12
CA VAL A 114 30.67 9.39 -23.03
C VAL A 114 29.41 10.26 -23.09
N ASP A 115 29.01 10.73 -24.27
CA ASP A 115 27.77 11.50 -24.46
C ASP A 115 26.53 10.70 -24.02
N LEU A 116 26.50 9.39 -24.32
CA LEU A 116 25.41 8.51 -23.87
C LEU A 116 25.36 8.39 -22.35
N ILE A 117 26.51 8.27 -21.69
CA ILE A 117 26.60 8.22 -20.23
C ILE A 117 26.18 9.56 -19.62
N ASP A 118 26.58 10.68 -20.21
CA ASP A 118 26.21 12.02 -19.74
C ASP A 118 24.69 12.25 -19.82
N ILE A 119 24.03 11.79 -20.89
CA ILE A 119 22.56 11.79 -20.99
C ILE A 119 21.93 11.02 -19.82
N VAL A 120 22.50 9.87 -19.42
CA VAL A 120 21.96 9.08 -18.31
C VAL A 120 22.24 9.75 -16.95
N VAL A 121 23.43 10.29 -16.74
CA VAL A 121 23.81 10.99 -15.49
C VAL A 121 22.96 12.26 -15.29
N THR A 122 22.76 13.05 -16.34
CA THR A 122 21.89 14.23 -16.31
C THR A 122 20.43 13.86 -15.99
N GLU A 123 19.94 12.74 -16.51
CA GLU A 123 18.60 12.24 -16.17
C GLU A 123 18.51 11.75 -14.72
N ARG A 124 19.50 10.99 -14.22
CA ARG A 124 19.53 10.53 -12.81
C ARG A 124 19.54 11.71 -11.85
N THR A 125 20.36 12.73 -12.11
CA THR A 125 20.44 13.93 -11.27
C THR A 125 19.12 14.73 -11.30
N ALA A 126 18.47 14.84 -12.46
CA ALA A 126 17.16 15.46 -12.57
C ALA A 126 16.07 14.69 -11.80
N GLN A 127 16.06 13.36 -11.88
CA GLN A 127 15.13 12.51 -11.15
C GLN A 127 15.36 12.59 -9.63
N LEU A 128 16.62 12.58 -9.19
CA LEU A 128 16.98 12.73 -7.77
C LEU A 128 16.53 14.09 -7.24
N ARG A 129 16.81 15.18 -7.96
CA ARG A 129 16.35 16.54 -7.61
C ARG A 129 14.83 16.58 -7.49
N ARG A 130 14.11 15.98 -8.44
CA ARG A 130 12.64 15.90 -8.39
C ARG A 130 12.15 15.09 -7.19
N SER A 131 12.77 13.96 -6.87
CA SER A 131 12.43 13.14 -5.71
C SER A 131 12.66 13.89 -4.41
N ASN A 132 13.83 14.51 -4.26
CA ASN A 132 14.19 15.33 -3.10
C ASN A 132 13.22 16.50 -2.94
N TRP A 133 12.87 17.19 -4.03
CA TRP A 133 11.86 18.24 -4.01
C TRP A 133 10.48 17.73 -3.61
N ILE A 134 10.05 16.56 -4.10
CA ILE A 134 8.76 15.95 -3.69
C ILE A 134 8.76 15.62 -2.20
N LEU A 135 9.87 15.09 -1.67
CA LEU A 135 10.00 14.76 -0.25
C LEU A 135 9.98 16.03 0.60
N ASP A 136 10.76 17.04 0.23
CA ASP A 136 10.83 18.33 0.91
C ASP A 136 9.49 19.08 0.87
N TYR A 137 8.83 19.08 -0.29
CA TYR A 137 7.49 19.64 -0.46
C TYR A 137 6.47 18.90 0.42
N LYS A 138 6.58 17.58 0.59
CA LYS A 138 5.68 16.82 1.46
C LYS A 138 5.91 17.12 2.94
N SER A 139 7.16 17.31 3.37
CA SER A 139 7.48 17.65 4.77
C SER A 139 7.12 19.09 5.13
N HIS A 140 7.26 20.03 4.19
CA HIS A 140 7.08 21.46 4.42
C HIS A 140 5.89 22.05 3.64
N LYS A 141 4.91 21.22 3.30
CA LYS A 141 3.82 21.56 2.38
C LYS A 141 3.09 22.85 2.74
N GLU A 142 2.77 23.02 4.01
CA GLU A 142 1.98 24.17 4.49
C GLU A 142 2.77 25.48 4.34
N VAL A 143 4.04 25.47 4.76
CA VAL A 143 4.94 26.63 4.68
C VAL A 143 5.21 27.02 3.22
N ILE A 144 5.49 26.04 2.35
CA ILE A 144 5.78 26.28 0.93
C ILE A 144 4.53 26.80 0.21
N ASP A 145 3.36 26.19 0.46
CA ASP A 145 2.10 26.65 -0.14
C ASP A 145 1.74 28.07 0.32
N GLU A 146 2.00 28.42 1.58
CA GLU A 146 1.78 29.76 2.11
C GLU A 146 2.73 30.80 1.51
N HIS A 147 4.01 30.46 1.37
CA HIS A 147 4.99 31.32 0.71
C HIS A 147 4.60 31.57 -0.76
N HIS A 148 4.27 30.50 -1.49
CA HIS A 148 3.85 30.58 -2.88
C HIS A 148 2.55 31.38 -3.04
N LEU A 149 1.64 31.33 -2.05
CA LEU A 149 0.43 32.16 -2.03
C LEU A 149 0.73 33.65 -1.82
N LYS A 150 1.78 33.99 -1.06
CA LYS A 150 2.24 35.37 -0.84
C LYS A 150 2.93 35.95 -2.07
N GLU A 151 3.67 35.12 -2.80
CA GLU A 151 4.36 35.53 -4.04
C GLU A 151 3.43 35.58 -5.26
N MET A 152 2.29 34.88 -5.21
CA MET A 152 1.30 34.90 -6.29
C MET A 152 0.58 36.25 -6.39
N HIS A 153 0.27 36.66 -7.63
CA HIS A 153 -0.55 37.84 -7.86
C HIS A 153 -1.88 37.78 -7.07
N PRO A 154 -2.32 38.86 -6.39
CA PRO A 154 -3.44 38.82 -5.44
C PRO A 154 -4.74 38.18 -5.95
N LEU A 155 -5.07 38.41 -7.24
CA LEU A 155 -6.25 37.81 -7.89
C LEU A 155 -6.14 36.28 -8.07
N GLN A 156 -4.92 35.78 -8.31
CA GLN A 156 -4.67 34.33 -8.42
C GLN A 156 -4.64 33.69 -7.04
N ALA A 157 -4.01 34.34 -6.05
CA ALA A 157 -4.03 33.90 -4.66
C ALA A 157 -5.47 33.77 -4.12
N LYS A 158 -6.34 34.77 -4.37
CA LYS A 158 -7.78 34.71 -4.04
C LYS A 158 -8.50 33.52 -4.71
N ARG A 159 -8.19 33.22 -5.98
CA ARG A 159 -8.77 32.06 -6.70
C ARG A 159 -8.31 30.72 -6.12
N VAL A 160 -7.05 30.61 -5.69
CA VAL A 160 -6.51 29.38 -5.08
C VAL A 160 -7.08 29.18 -3.68
N LEU A 161 -7.12 30.23 -2.85
CA LEU A 161 -7.70 30.19 -1.49
C LEU A 161 -9.19 29.86 -1.51
N SER A 162 -9.95 30.42 -2.46
CA SER A 162 -11.39 30.10 -2.62
C SER A 162 -11.65 28.68 -3.12
N LYS A 163 -10.70 28.05 -3.84
CA LYS A 163 -10.76 26.63 -4.19
C LYS A 163 -10.37 25.72 -3.01
N LYS A 164 -9.36 26.09 -2.20
CA LYS A 164 -9.00 25.35 -0.97
C LYS A 164 -10.14 25.33 0.05
N LYS A 165 -10.85 26.47 0.25
CA LYS A 165 -12.05 26.53 1.11
C LYS A 165 -13.26 25.71 0.60
N LYS A 166 -13.23 25.22 -0.64
CA LYS A 166 -14.31 24.38 -1.22
C LYS A 166 -14.12 22.88 -1.02
N MET A 167 -12.99 22.41 -0.47
CA MET A 167 -12.85 21.00 -0.11
C MET A 167 -13.50 20.73 1.24
N THR A 168 -14.56 19.92 1.18
CA THR A 168 -15.24 19.26 2.32
C THR A 168 -15.82 20.17 3.39
N SER A 169 -16.58 21.20 3.00
CA SER A 169 -17.74 21.52 3.82
C SER A 169 -18.81 20.47 3.52
N ILE A 170 -19.25 19.75 4.55
CA ILE A 170 -20.50 19.01 4.53
C ILE A 170 -21.54 20.01 3.99
N ILE A 171 -22.07 19.77 2.79
CA ILE A 171 -22.99 20.69 2.13
C ILE A 171 -24.20 20.81 3.06
N SER A 172 -24.31 21.93 3.78
CA SER A 172 -25.44 22.14 4.66
C SER A 172 -26.70 22.30 3.81
N PRO A 173 -27.76 21.50 4.04
CA PRO A 173 -29.04 21.65 3.36
C PRO A 173 -29.74 22.97 3.70
N SER A 174 -29.21 23.76 4.64
CA SER A 174 -29.78 25.04 5.08
C SER A 174 -29.65 26.19 4.08
N THR A 175 -28.90 26.03 2.98
CA THR A 175 -28.77 27.05 1.93
C THR A 175 -29.37 26.56 0.62
N ASP A 176 -30.09 27.42 -0.11
CA ASP A 176 -30.71 27.07 -1.42
C ASP A 176 -29.67 26.53 -2.43
N LYS A 177 -28.45 27.08 -2.43
CA LYS A 177 -27.34 26.58 -3.25
C LYS A 177 -26.88 25.17 -2.83
N GLY A 178 -26.80 24.91 -1.52
CA GLY A 178 -26.46 23.59 -0.99
C GLY A 178 -27.56 22.56 -1.29
N TYR A 179 -28.82 22.96 -1.17
CA TYR A 179 -29.98 22.15 -1.52
C TYR A 179 -29.99 21.76 -3.00
N LYS A 180 -29.82 22.72 -3.92
CA LYS A 180 -29.71 22.48 -5.37
C LYS A 180 -28.57 21.54 -5.72
N LEU A 181 -27.41 21.69 -5.07
CA LEU A 181 -26.27 20.81 -5.28
C LEU A 181 -26.54 19.38 -4.79
N LEU A 182 -27.18 19.22 -3.62
CA LEU A 182 -27.56 17.91 -3.09
C LEU A 182 -28.60 17.22 -3.98
N LEU A 183 -29.60 17.95 -4.48
CA LEU A 183 -30.57 17.43 -5.45
C LEU A 183 -29.87 16.92 -6.71
N LYS A 184 -29.01 17.74 -7.30
CA LYS A 184 -28.24 17.35 -8.49
C LYS A 184 -27.40 16.10 -8.24
N ASN A 185 -26.70 16.03 -7.10
CA ASN A 185 -25.92 14.85 -6.75
C ASN A 185 -26.79 13.60 -6.60
N ARG A 186 -28.01 13.73 -6.04
CA ARG A 186 -28.95 12.61 -5.94
C ARG A 186 -29.46 12.17 -7.31
N GLU A 187 -29.81 13.12 -8.18
CA GLU A 187 -30.21 12.83 -9.56
C GLU A 187 -29.08 12.12 -10.33
N ASP A 188 -27.84 12.60 -10.19
CA ASP A 188 -26.67 12.00 -10.84
C ASP A 188 -26.41 10.57 -10.33
N ASN A 189 -26.55 10.34 -9.03
CA ASN A 189 -26.43 9.03 -8.40
C ASN A 189 -27.54 8.06 -8.88
N ALA A 190 -28.80 8.50 -8.85
CA ALA A 190 -29.93 7.71 -9.34
C ALA A 190 -29.75 7.35 -10.82
N ALA A 191 -29.40 8.34 -11.64
CA ALA A 191 -29.12 8.15 -13.05
C ALA A 191 -27.95 7.18 -13.28
N TRP A 192 -26.90 7.21 -12.45
CA TRP A 192 -25.80 6.27 -12.55
C TRP A 192 -26.24 4.82 -12.28
N VAL A 193 -27.04 4.60 -11.23
CA VAL A 193 -27.55 3.25 -10.90
C VAL A 193 -28.46 2.72 -12.01
N VAL A 194 -29.43 3.53 -12.45
CA VAL A 194 -30.36 3.17 -13.54
C VAL A 194 -29.60 2.85 -14.83
N ARG A 195 -28.64 3.69 -15.22
CA ARG A 195 -27.81 3.49 -16.41
C ARG A 195 -27.08 2.15 -16.39
N ASN A 196 -26.44 1.82 -15.28
CA ASN A 196 -25.70 0.56 -15.15
C ASN A 196 -26.62 -0.66 -15.11
N TYR A 197 -27.80 -0.55 -14.49
CA TYR A 197 -28.81 -1.60 -14.52
C TYR A 197 -29.30 -1.88 -15.95
N LEU A 198 -29.71 -0.83 -16.67
CA LEU A 198 -30.16 -0.94 -18.07
C LEU A 198 -29.05 -1.47 -18.97
N LYS A 199 -27.80 -1.00 -18.81
CA LYS A 199 -26.64 -1.54 -19.54
C LYS A 199 -26.53 -3.04 -19.38
N ARG A 200 -26.71 -3.53 -18.16
CA ARG A 200 -26.60 -4.95 -17.88
C ARG A 200 -27.75 -5.74 -18.50
N LEU A 201 -28.98 -5.23 -18.45
CA LEU A 201 -30.10 -5.85 -19.16
C LEU A 201 -29.84 -5.93 -20.68
N GLN A 202 -29.21 -4.90 -21.26
CA GLN A 202 -28.78 -4.90 -22.67
C GLN A 202 -27.73 -5.98 -22.94
N LEU A 203 -26.70 -6.09 -22.09
CA LEU A 203 -25.65 -7.11 -22.23
C LEU A 203 -26.18 -8.54 -22.05
N GLN A 204 -27.24 -8.71 -21.26
CA GLN A 204 -27.94 -9.99 -21.08
C GLN A 204 -28.93 -10.31 -22.22
N GLY A 205 -29.08 -9.41 -23.20
CA GLY A 205 -30.06 -9.57 -24.29
C GLY A 205 -31.52 -9.43 -23.87
N LYS A 206 -31.80 -8.99 -22.63
CA LYS A 206 -33.17 -8.83 -22.12
C LYS A 206 -33.87 -7.61 -22.69
N ILE A 207 -33.11 -6.56 -23.02
CA ILE A 207 -33.63 -5.38 -23.70
C ILE A 207 -32.75 -5.07 -24.93
N PRO A 208 -33.34 -4.60 -26.04
CA PRO A 208 -32.59 -4.23 -27.23
C PRO A 208 -31.69 -3.02 -26.96
N ASN A 209 -30.62 -2.91 -27.75
CA ASN A 209 -29.76 -1.72 -27.74
C ASN A 209 -30.59 -0.50 -28.18
N PRO A 210 -30.59 0.61 -27.41
CA PRO A 210 -31.39 1.80 -27.70
C PRO A 210 -31.12 2.38 -29.09
N PHE A 211 -29.89 2.27 -29.60
CA PHE A 211 -29.55 2.74 -30.95
C PHE A 211 -30.15 1.91 -32.09
N LYS A 212 -30.69 0.71 -31.79
CA LYS A 212 -31.31 -0.19 -32.76
C LYS A 212 -32.83 -0.07 -32.77
N LEU A 213 -33.41 0.80 -31.94
CA LEU A 213 -34.84 0.97 -31.85
C LEU A 213 -35.38 1.77 -33.05
N PRO A 214 -36.52 1.38 -33.65
CA PRO A 214 -37.03 2.00 -34.88
C PRO A 214 -37.38 3.49 -34.75
N HIS A 215 -37.79 3.93 -33.56
CA HIS A 215 -38.25 5.29 -33.27
C HIS A 215 -37.14 6.25 -32.85
N VAL A 216 -35.89 5.78 -32.74
CA VAL A 216 -34.75 6.62 -32.37
C VAL A 216 -34.24 7.35 -33.61
N SER A 217 -34.02 8.66 -33.51
CA SER A 217 -33.64 9.51 -34.65
C SER A 217 -32.39 9.01 -35.38
N ASP A 218 -32.35 9.21 -36.70
CA ASP A 218 -31.21 8.78 -37.53
C ASP A 218 -29.89 9.43 -37.08
N SER A 219 -29.93 10.64 -36.52
CA SER A 219 -28.78 11.31 -35.92
C SER A 219 -28.16 10.54 -34.74
N ILE A 220 -29.00 9.91 -33.90
CA ILE A 220 -28.58 9.07 -32.78
C ILE A 220 -28.14 7.69 -33.30
N ARG A 221 -28.82 7.17 -34.33
CA ARG A 221 -28.48 5.90 -34.99
C ARG A 221 -27.13 5.95 -35.71
N GLN A 222 -26.81 7.05 -36.38
CA GLN A 222 -25.51 7.27 -37.05
C GLN A 222 -24.34 7.31 -36.06
N GLN A 223 -24.54 7.83 -34.85
CA GLN A 223 -23.52 7.78 -33.78
C GLN A 223 -23.18 6.34 -33.36
N ALA A 224 -24.08 5.38 -33.57
CA ALA A 224 -23.84 3.98 -33.25
C ALA A 224 -22.92 3.28 -34.26
N LEU A 225 -22.83 3.77 -35.50
CA LEU A 225 -21.93 3.25 -36.53
C LEU A 225 -20.46 3.56 -36.25
N GLN A 226 -20.19 4.55 -35.38
CA GLN A 226 -18.85 4.94 -34.94
C GLN A 226 -18.40 4.21 -33.66
N LEU A 227 -19.26 3.39 -33.06
CA LEU A 227 -18.96 2.65 -31.83
C LEU A 227 -18.41 1.24 -32.17
N PRO A 228 -17.42 0.74 -31.40
CA PRO A 228 -16.90 -0.61 -31.58
C PRO A 228 -17.97 -1.71 -31.39
N ARG A 229 -17.67 -2.93 -31.87
CA ARG A 229 -18.60 -4.08 -31.86
C ARG A 229 -19.21 -4.33 -30.48
N VAL A 230 -20.44 -4.83 -30.46
CA VAL A 230 -21.28 -5.05 -29.25
C VAL A 230 -20.58 -5.86 -28.15
N SER A 231 -19.63 -6.74 -28.51
CA SER A 231 -18.79 -7.53 -27.60
C SER A 231 -17.69 -6.72 -26.90
N ASP A 232 -17.18 -5.67 -27.56
CA ASP A 232 -16.00 -4.91 -27.15
C ASP A 232 -16.41 -3.47 -26.82
N LEU A 233 -16.91 -3.30 -25.59
CA LEU A 233 -17.32 -2.05 -24.99
C LEU A 233 -18.51 -1.36 -25.71
N ILE A 234 -19.61 -1.20 -24.97
CA ILE A 234 -20.62 -0.18 -25.29
C ILE A 234 -20.36 1.07 -24.41
N PRO A 235 -19.46 1.99 -24.77
CA PRO A 235 -19.41 3.32 -24.21
C PRO A 235 -20.38 4.20 -25.02
N GLY A 236 -21.65 4.29 -24.59
CA GLY A 236 -22.59 5.24 -25.24
C GLY A 236 -24.07 4.94 -25.08
N SER A 237 -24.48 3.67 -25.05
CA SER A 237 -25.92 3.28 -24.95
C SER A 237 -26.59 3.71 -23.65
N THR A 238 -25.79 4.07 -22.66
CA THR A 238 -26.23 4.54 -21.35
C THR A 238 -26.15 6.04 -21.20
N LYS A 239 -25.90 6.83 -22.25
CA LYS A 239 -25.96 8.30 -22.14
C LYS A 239 -27.40 8.71 -21.82
N SER A 240 -27.58 9.66 -20.90
CA SER A 240 -28.91 10.11 -20.47
C SER A 240 -29.77 10.61 -21.64
N ALA A 241 -29.18 11.34 -22.60
CA ALA A 241 -29.87 11.79 -23.80
C ALA A 241 -30.38 10.64 -24.67
N VAL A 242 -29.59 9.57 -24.81
CA VAL A 242 -29.96 8.37 -25.59
C VAL A 242 -31.08 7.61 -24.90
N LEU A 243 -31.00 7.46 -23.56
CA LEU A 243 -32.06 6.79 -22.79
C LEU A 243 -33.38 7.54 -22.89
N LYS A 244 -33.37 8.88 -22.82
CA LYS A 244 -34.57 9.72 -22.97
C LYS A 244 -35.24 9.61 -24.34
N ALA A 245 -34.44 9.42 -25.40
CA ALA A 245 -34.95 9.28 -26.76
C ALA A 245 -35.43 7.85 -27.06
N ALA A 246 -34.83 6.85 -26.41
CA ALA A 246 -35.04 5.44 -26.71
C ALA A 246 -36.11 4.78 -25.85
N TYR A 247 -36.22 5.17 -24.58
CA TYR A 247 -37.09 4.52 -23.60
C TYR A 247 -38.10 5.51 -23.04
N ASP A 248 -39.27 4.98 -22.69
CA ASP A 248 -40.27 5.71 -21.92
C ASP A 248 -39.73 6.03 -20.53
N MET A 249 -39.50 7.31 -20.27
CA MET A 249 -38.96 7.78 -19.01
C MET A 249 -39.95 7.65 -17.86
N ASP A 250 -41.26 7.65 -18.13
CA ASP A 250 -42.29 7.45 -17.11
C ASP A 250 -42.26 6.00 -16.63
N HIS A 251 -42.10 5.05 -17.55
CA HIS A 251 -41.88 3.64 -17.21
C HIS A 251 -40.57 3.44 -16.42
N ILE A 252 -39.48 4.13 -16.81
CA ILE A 252 -38.22 4.07 -16.06
C ILE A 252 -38.40 4.60 -14.64
N ASN A 253 -39.14 5.70 -14.47
CA ASN A 253 -39.32 6.35 -13.18
C ASN A 253 -40.27 5.57 -12.25
N THR A 254 -41.35 5.02 -12.79
CA THR A 254 -42.42 4.37 -12.01
C THR A 254 -42.18 2.88 -11.78
N ILE A 255 -41.57 2.19 -12.73
CA ILE A 255 -41.41 0.73 -12.67
C ILE A 255 -39.95 0.36 -12.42
N ILE A 256 -39.03 0.83 -13.26
CA ILE A 256 -37.62 0.40 -13.19
C ILE A 256 -36.91 0.91 -11.94
N LYS A 257 -37.10 2.19 -11.54
CA LYS A 257 -36.44 2.73 -10.34
C LYS A 257 -36.85 1.98 -9.05
N PRO A 258 -38.15 1.77 -8.75
CA PRO A 258 -38.55 0.96 -7.60
C PRO A 258 -38.04 -0.48 -7.65
N GLU A 259 -38.07 -1.12 -8.84
CA GLU A 259 -37.54 -2.48 -9.02
C GLU A 259 -36.05 -2.54 -8.66
N ILE A 260 -35.24 -1.60 -9.15
CA ILE A 260 -33.82 -1.51 -8.84
C ILE A 260 -33.60 -1.33 -7.33
N GLU A 261 -34.34 -0.42 -6.69
CA GLU A 261 -34.25 -0.18 -5.26
C GLU A 261 -34.59 -1.44 -4.46
N TYR A 262 -35.67 -2.13 -4.82
CA TYR A 262 -36.08 -3.39 -4.22
C TYR A 262 -34.99 -4.45 -4.38
N LEU A 263 -34.48 -4.69 -5.59
CA LEU A 263 -33.49 -5.73 -5.84
C LEU A 263 -32.15 -5.42 -5.14
N LEU A 264 -31.72 -4.16 -5.10
CA LEU A 264 -30.53 -3.74 -4.36
C LEU A 264 -30.70 -3.99 -2.85
N ASN A 265 -31.86 -3.65 -2.30
CA ASN A 265 -32.18 -3.87 -0.89
C ASN A 265 -32.26 -5.36 -0.55
N LYS A 266 -32.96 -6.14 -1.38
CA LYS A 266 -33.07 -7.59 -1.25
C LYS A 266 -31.69 -8.24 -1.23
N ARG A 267 -30.86 -7.97 -2.23
CA ARG A 267 -29.57 -8.66 -2.40
C ARG A 267 -28.45 -8.17 -1.48
N HIS A 268 -28.28 -6.85 -1.31
CA HIS A 268 -27.11 -6.32 -0.59
C HIS A 268 -27.33 -6.11 0.91
N TYR A 269 -28.59 -6.09 1.35
CA TYR A 269 -28.95 -5.79 2.72
C TYR A 269 -29.76 -6.94 3.33
N LEU A 270 -30.95 -7.24 2.81
CA LEU A 270 -31.84 -8.26 3.37
C LEU A 270 -31.20 -9.65 3.38
N GLU A 271 -30.68 -10.14 2.24
CA GLU A 271 -30.01 -11.44 2.15
C GLU A 271 -28.81 -11.54 3.09
N LYS A 272 -28.07 -10.44 3.29
CA LYS A 272 -26.96 -10.39 4.24
C LYS A 272 -27.46 -10.66 5.66
N TYR A 273 -28.54 -10.00 6.08
CA TYR A 273 -29.11 -10.19 7.42
C TYR A 273 -29.73 -11.58 7.58
N GLN A 274 -30.47 -12.07 6.57
CA GLN A 274 -31.02 -13.41 6.56
C GLN A 274 -29.94 -14.49 6.66
N ARG A 275 -28.84 -14.34 5.92
CA ARG A 275 -27.72 -15.28 5.99
C ARG A 275 -27.09 -15.30 7.37
N ILE A 276 -26.87 -14.13 7.99
CA ILE A 276 -26.30 -14.03 9.33
C ILE A 276 -27.20 -14.77 10.33
N VAL A 277 -28.51 -14.51 10.32
CA VAL A 277 -29.45 -15.07 11.30
C VAL A 277 -29.70 -16.56 11.06
N ASN A 278 -29.92 -16.98 9.81
CA ASN A 278 -30.39 -18.33 9.49
C ASN A 278 -29.26 -19.35 9.24
N LYS A 279 -28.08 -18.91 8.76
CA LYS A 279 -26.99 -19.82 8.37
C LYS A 279 -25.74 -19.67 9.23
N ASP A 280 -25.25 -18.43 9.37
CA ASP A 280 -23.91 -18.21 9.96
C ASP A 280 -23.95 -18.19 11.50
N GLY A 281 -25.06 -17.73 12.10
CA GLY A 281 -25.20 -17.58 13.55
C GLY A 281 -24.32 -16.45 14.13
N PRO A 282 -24.17 -16.38 15.47
CA PRO A 282 -23.26 -15.43 16.09
C PRO A 282 -21.80 -15.75 15.71
N VAL A 283 -21.04 -14.72 15.36
CA VAL A 283 -19.62 -14.88 14.97
C VAL A 283 -18.83 -15.47 16.14
N LYS A 284 -18.23 -16.64 15.91
CA LYS A 284 -17.41 -17.34 16.92
C LYS A 284 -16.01 -16.73 17.01
N VAL A 285 -15.66 -16.19 18.18
CA VAL A 285 -14.32 -15.69 18.49
C VAL A 285 -13.42 -16.88 18.79
N LYS A 286 -12.40 -17.08 17.94
CA LYS A 286 -11.42 -18.17 18.07
C LYS A 286 -10.04 -17.60 18.36
N ILE A 287 -9.29 -18.32 19.19
CA ILE A 287 -7.86 -18.11 19.35
C ILE A 287 -7.17 -18.83 18.18
N ILE A 288 -6.29 -18.12 17.47
CA ILE A 288 -5.50 -18.66 16.37
C ILE A 288 -4.03 -18.42 16.70
N SER A 289 -3.18 -19.37 16.32
CA SER A 289 -1.73 -19.19 16.34
C SER A 289 -1.21 -18.73 14.99
N THR A 290 -0.27 -17.80 15.01
CA THR A 290 0.60 -17.52 13.86
C THR A 290 1.97 -18.16 14.09
N LEU A 291 2.54 -18.72 13.04
CA LEU A 291 3.94 -19.16 12.96
C LEU A 291 4.80 -18.14 12.20
N ALA A 292 4.36 -16.88 12.16
CA ALA A 292 5.15 -15.82 11.56
C ALA A 292 6.40 -15.58 12.42
N GLY A 293 7.55 -16.04 11.93
CA GLY A 293 8.84 -15.93 12.62
C GLY A 293 9.20 -17.19 13.41
N ILE A 294 9.99 -17.02 14.47
CA ILE A 294 10.60 -18.12 15.23
C ILE A 294 9.74 -18.55 16.43
N MET A 295 8.79 -17.72 16.87
CA MET A 295 7.83 -18.07 17.93
C MET A 295 6.44 -18.36 17.39
N GLN A 296 5.75 -19.29 18.03
CA GLN A 296 4.30 -19.43 17.91
C GLN A 296 3.62 -18.36 18.76
N ALA A 297 2.87 -17.48 18.13
CA ALA A 297 2.16 -16.41 18.83
C ALA A 297 0.65 -16.52 18.67
N HIS A 298 -0.06 -16.45 19.79
CA HIS A 298 -1.51 -16.60 19.81
C HIS A 298 -2.24 -15.25 19.84
N PHE A 299 -3.29 -15.13 19.02
CA PHE A 299 -4.13 -13.94 18.95
C PHE A 299 -5.60 -14.29 18.72
N LEU A 300 -6.48 -13.33 18.98
CA LEU A 300 -7.92 -13.50 18.81
C LEU A 300 -8.33 -13.08 17.40
N ARG A 301 -8.99 -13.97 16.67
CA ARG A 301 -9.65 -13.64 15.41
C ARG A 301 -11.06 -13.13 15.72
N ALA A 302 -11.24 -11.83 15.57
CA ALA A 302 -12.52 -11.15 15.63
C ALA A 302 -12.92 -10.60 14.25
N PRO A 303 -14.22 -10.36 13.98
CA PRO A 303 -14.67 -9.76 12.72
C PRO A 303 -14.14 -8.34 12.51
N VAL A 304 -13.81 -7.63 13.60
CA VAL A 304 -13.10 -6.35 13.56
C VAL A 304 -11.62 -6.62 13.69
N LYS A 305 -10.83 -6.18 12.70
CA LYS A 305 -9.36 -6.29 12.76
C LYS A 305 -8.83 -5.40 13.89
N ASP A 306 -8.16 -6.01 14.87
CA ASP A 306 -7.41 -5.28 15.90
C ASP A 306 -6.02 -4.92 15.36
N GLU A 307 -5.97 -3.89 14.51
CA GLU A 307 -4.74 -3.47 13.82
C GLU A 307 -3.62 -3.13 14.80
N LYS A 308 -3.95 -2.52 15.95
CA LYS A 308 -2.97 -2.15 16.99
C LYS A 308 -2.27 -3.38 17.55
N ARG A 309 -3.03 -4.42 17.90
CA ARG A 309 -2.45 -5.65 18.47
C ARG A 309 -1.68 -6.46 17.44
N MET A 310 -2.16 -6.51 16.19
CA MET A 310 -1.41 -7.13 15.10
C MET A 310 -0.09 -6.41 14.82
N LYS A 311 -0.08 -5.07 14.91
CA LYS A 311 1.15 -4.28 14.81
C LYS A 311 2.11 -4.56 15.96
N GLN A 312 1.63 -4.63 17.20
CA GLN A 312 2.46 -4.99 18.36
C GLN A 312 3.06 -6.39 18.21
N LEU A 313 2.24 -7.36 17.77
CA LEU A 313 2.71 -8.72 17.51
C LEU A 313 3.83 -8.74 16.45
N ALA A 314 3.65 -8.02 15.34
CA ALA A 314 4.66 -7.93 14.30
C ALA A 314 5.97 -7.28 14.79
N ILE A 315 5.87 -6.26 15.65
CA ILE A 315 7.04 -5.64 16.28
C ILE A 315 7.75 -6.63 17.20
N ASP A 316 7.01 -7.38 18.02
CA ASP A 316 7.58 -8.36 18.93
C ASP A 316 8.25 -9.52 18.19
N VAL A 317 7.66 -10.02 17.10
CA VAL A 317 8.29 -11.00 16.21
C VAL A 317 9.62 -10.46 15.68
N LYS A 318 9.62 -9.23 15.17
CA LYS A 318 10.85 -8.59 14.66
C LYS A 318 11.91 -8.43 15.75
N LYS A 319 11.52 -8.08 16.97
CA LYS A 319 12.45 -7.96 18.11
C LYS A 319 13.00 -9.32 18.51
N LEU A 320 12.15 -10.34 18.63
CA LEU A 320 12.58 -11.70 18.94
C LEU A 320 13.59 -12.23 17.91
N THR A 321 13.37 -12.00 16.62
CA THR A 321 14.34 -12.41 15.59
C THR A 321 15.72 -11.77 15.83
N ARG A 322 15.79 -10.53 16.30
CA ARG A 322 17.07 -9.88 16.63
C ARG A 322 17.72 -10.49 17.86
N VAL A 323 16.94 -10.73 18.91
CA VAL A 323 17.45 -11.34 20.15
C VAL A 323 17.94 -12.76 19.90
N ILE A 324 17.24 -13.55 19.08
CA ILE A 324 17.69 -14.91 18.70
C ILE A 324 19.00 -14.86 17.90
N ARG A 325 19.17 -13.88 17.00
CA ARG A 325 20.46 -13.68 16.31
C ARG A 325 21.58 -13.33 17.29
N LYS A 326 21.32 -12.46 18.27
CA LYS A 326 22.26 -12.15 19.36
C LYS A 326 22.65 -13.42 20.13
N GLN A 327 21.67 -14.24 20.50
CA GLN A 327 21.88 -15.51 21.19
C GLN A 327 22.69 -16.50 20.35
N PHE A 328 22.36 -16.61 19.06
CA PHE A 328 23.06 -17.50 18.12
C PHE A 328 24.53 -17.11 17.96
N ILE A 329 24.82 -15.83 17.71
CA ILE A 329 26.21 -15.35 17.59
C ILE A 329 26.97 -15.47 18.92
N TRP A 330 26.33 -15.17 20.05
CA TRP A 330 26.96 -15.34 21.37
C TRP A 330 27.38 -16.78 21.64
N LYS A 331 26.53 -17.75 21.28
CA LYS A 331 26.76 -19.20 21.48
C LYS A 331 27.44 -19.87 20.29
N LEU A 332 28.03 -19.10 19.38
CA LEU A 332 28.60 -19.62 18.16
C LEU A 332 29.93 -20.35 18.44
N ASP A 333 29.95 -21.65 18.15
CA ASP A 333 31.17 -22.45 18.16
C ASP A 333 31.89 -22.42 16.81
N SER A 334 33.22 -22.60 16.83
CA SER A 334 34.08 -22.55 15.64
C SER A 334 33.70 -23.55 14.54
N SER A 335 33.03 -24.65 14.89
CA SER A 335 32.54 -25.67 13.94
C SER A 335 31.21 -25.31 13.27
N GLN A 336 30.47 -24.33 13.79
CA GLN A 336 29.15 -23.92 13.29
C GLN A 336 29.21 -22.65 12.41
N ALA A 337 30.41 -22.16 12.10
CA ALA A 337 30.61 -20.92 11.35
C ALA A 337 30.21 -21.03 9.86
N GLU A 338 30.16 -22.25 9.31
CA GLU A 338 29.75 -22.52 7.93
C GLU A 338 28.22 -22.51 7.81
N GLY A 339 27.63 -21.32 7.64
CA GLY A 339 26.17 -21.16 7.47
C GLY A 339 25.57 -19.87 8.04
N ILE A 340 26.40 -18.97 8.56
CA ILE A 340 25.96 -17.73 9.19
C ILE A 340 25.45 -16.73 8.14
N CYS A 341 24.28 -16.14 8.39
CA CYS A 341 23.69 -15.14 7.50
C CYS A 341 24.20 -13.71 7.77
N GLU A 342 24.73 -13.47 8.97
CA GLU A 342 25.29 -12.21 9.43
C GLU A 342 26.64 -11.92 8.76
N ARG A 343 26.89 -10.64 8.44
CA ARG A 343 28.15 -10.21 7.83
C ARG A 343 29.28 -10.32 8.86
N LYS A 344 30.35 -11.04 8.50
CA LYS A 344 31.56 -11.22 9.32
C LYS A 344 32.53 -10.03 9.16
N PHE A 345 33.14 -9.61 10.26
CA PHE A 345 34.13 -8.54 10.37
C PHE A 345 35.26 -9.00 11.31
N GLY A 346 36.35 -9.54 10.75
CA GLY A 346 37.35 -10.24 11.56
C GLY A 346 36.71 -11.43 12.29
N ASP A 347 36.87 -11.50 13.61
CA ASP A 347 36.24 -12.52 14.46
C ASP A 347 34.82 -12.16 14.92
N GLY A 348 34.35 -10.95 14.59
CA GLY A 348 33.04 -10.44 14.98
C GLY A 348 32.00 -10.54 13.86
N TYR A 349 30.74 -10.35 14.23
CA TYR A 349 29.59 -10.38 13.33
C TYR A 349 28.71 -9.14 13.53
N ALA A 350 28.20 -8.57 12.44
CA ALA A 350 27.29 -7.41 12.51
C ALA A 350 25.88 -7.85 12.94
N VAL A 351 25.54 -7.58 14.20
CA VAL A 351 24.25 -7.95 14.81
C VAL A 351 23.53 -6.68 15.23
N ARG A 352 22.60 -6.22 14.39
CA ARG A 352 21.83 -5.00 14.66
C ARG A 352 20.92 -5.15 15.88
N GLY A 353 21.07 -4.25 16.85
CA GLY A 353 20.44 -4.28 18.16
C GLY A 353 21.30 -4.93 19.25
N SER A 354 22.53 -5.38 18.93
CA SER A 354 23.48 -5.90 19.92
C SER A 354 24.08 -4.79 20.79
N LYS A 355 24.04 -3.54 20.32
CA LYS A 355 24.81 -2.40 20.89
C LYS A 355 26.32 -2.64 20.86
N GLY A 356 26.79 -3.45 19.91
CA GLY A 356 28.20 -3.70 19.66
C GLY A 356 28.97 -2.45 19.24
N PHE A 357 30.30 -2.56 19.22
CA PHE A 357 31.17 -1.46 18.82
C PHE A 357 31.01 -1.18 17.31
N SER A 358 31.13 0.09 16.90
CA SER A 358 30.93 0.61 15.54
C SER A 358 29.48 0.85 15.06
N ILE A 359 29.36 1.54 13.92
CA ILE A 359 28.09 1.85 13.25
C ILE A 359 27.32 0.57 12.86
N ASP A 360 28.05 -0.52 12.59
CA ASP A 360 27.47 -1.80 12.19
C ASP A 360 27.10 -2.70 13.39
N GLU A 361 27.32 -2.23 14.63
CA GLU A 361 27.07 -2.94 15.89
C GLU A 361 27.69 -4.35 15.89
N ILE A 362 29.02 -4.40 15.87
CA ILE A 362 29.79 -5.64 15.79
C ILE A 362 29.78 -6.35 17.15
N MET A 363 29.38 -7.62 17.14
CA MET A 363 29.33 -8.49 18.30
C MET A 363 30.24 -9.70 18.08
N TYR A 364 31.04 -10.04 19.09
CA TYR A 364 31.90 -11.22 19.06
C TYR A 364 31.23 -12.41 19.77
N PRO A 365 31.55 -13.66 19.38
CA PRO A 365 31.09 -14.85 20.11
C PRO A 365 31.62 -14.89 21.54
N LYS A 366 30.95 -15.62 22.45
CA LYS A 366 31.38 -15.78 23.85
C LYS A 366 32.82 -16.27 23.92
N ARG A 367 33.19 -17.24 23.07
CA ARG A 367 34.52 -17.84 23.02
C ARG A 367 35.65 -16.81 22.83
N TYR A 368 35.43 -15.79 22.00
CA TYR A 368 36.41 -14.71 21.79
C TYR A 368 36.71 -14.00 23.12
N TYR A 369 35.68 -13.74 23.92
CA TYR A 369 35.85 -13.13 25.24
C TYR A 369 36.39 -14.11 26.28
N GLU A 370 36.06 -15.41 26.18
CA GLU A 370 36.62 -16.44 27.06
C GLU A 370 38.14 -16.57 26.90
N GLU A 371 38.66 -16.47 25.67
CA GLU A 371 40.11 -16.48 25.42
C GLU A 371 40.80 -15.29 26.11
N ILE A 372 40.26 -14.07 25.96
CA ILE A 372 40.77 -12.86 26.63
C ILE A 372 40.70 -12.98 28.15
N VAL A 373 39.56 -13.45 28.68
CA VAL A 373 39.31 -13.65 30.11
C VAL A 373 40.31 -14.63 30.72
N LEU A 374 40.64 -15.71 30.00
CA LEU A 374 41.63 -16.68 30.46
C LEU A 374 43.05 -16.10 30.48
N GLU A 375 43.42 -15.32 29.47
CA GLU A 375 44.74 -14.68 29.42
C GLU A 375 44.94 -13.66 30.55
N GLU A 376 43.94 -12.81 30.80
CA GLU A 376 43.97 -11.83 31.90
C GLU A 376 43.96 -12.52 33.28
N ALA A 377 43.17 -13.57 33.45
CA ALA A 377 43.14 -14.35 34.69
C ALA A 377 44.49 -15.01 34.99
N GLU A 378 45.19 -15.52 33.96
CA GLU A 378 46.54 -16.07 34.15
C GLU A 378 47.57 -14.99 34.46
N TRP A 379 47.47 -13.83 33.82
CA TRP A 379 48.35 -12.70 34.13
C TRP A 379 48.18 -12.23 35.58
N GLU A 380 46.95 -12.07 36.05
CA GLU A 380 46.66 -11.71 37.45
C GLU A 380 47.16 -12.80 38.42
N PHE A 381 46.99 -14.08 38.06
CA PHE A 381 47.54 -15.18 38.84
C PHE A 381 49.06 -15.13 38.95
N LEU A 382 49.77 -14.83 37.84
CA LEU A 382 51.24 -14.67 37.83
C LEU A 382 51.71 -13.51 38.72
N ILE A 383 51.00 -12.38 38.70
CA ILE A 383 51.27 -11.27 39.63
C ILE A 383 51.09 -11.74 41.07
N LYS A 384 50.02 -12.48 41.36
CA LYS A 384 49.76 -12.97 42.71
C LYS A 384 50.83 -13.94 43.20
N VAL A 385 51.38 -14.75 42.29
CA VAL A 385 52.53 -15.61 42.56
C VAL A 385 53.77 -14.79 42.90
N GLU A 386 54.08 -13.73 42.14
CA GLU A 386 55.21 -12.84 42.44
C GLU A 386 55.05 -12.08 43.76
N GLU A 387 53.86 -11.57 44.08
CA GLU A 387 53.57 -10.97 45.39
C GLU A 387 53.85 -11.94 46.55
N LEU A 388 53.42 -13.20 46.41
CA LEU A 388 53.64 -14.23 47.41
C LEU A 388 55.13 -14.60 47.53
N LYS A 389 55.90 -14.60 46.44
CA LYS A 389 57.36 -14.79 46.47
C LYS A 389 58.05 -13.67 47.23
N MET A 390 57.64 -12.43 47.05
CA MET A 390 58.22 -11.29 47.76
C MET A 390 57.98 -11.37 49.28
N VAL A 391 56.82 -11.88 49.70
CA VAL A 391 56.45 -11.95 51.13
C VAL A 391 57.05 -13.17 51.84
N TYR A 392 57.04 -14.34 51.20
CA TYR A 392 57.39 -15.61 51.85
C TYR A 392 58.71 -16.22 51.36
N GLY A 393 59.37 -15.59 50.38
CA GLY A 393 60.60 -16.08 49.76
C GLY A 393 60.35 -17.18 48.72
N SER A 394 61.27 -17.31 47.76
CA SER A 394 61.16 -18.22 46.60
C SER A 394 60.96 -19.69 46.99
N SER A 395 61.46 -20.08 48.15
CA SER A 395 61.44 -21.46 48.67
C SER A 395 60.05 -21.90 49.19
N ALA A 396 59.19 -20.96 49.57
CA ALA A 396 57.88 -21.25 50.17
C ALA A 396 56.88 -21.85 49.18
N LEU A 397 57.10 -21.65 47.87
CA LEU A 397 56.25 -22.19 46.80
C LEU A 397 56.36 -23.70 46.59
N ASN A 398 57.43 -24.33 47.10
CA ASN A 398 57.64 -25.78 46.95
C ASN A 398 56.95 -26.61 48.05
N ASP A 399 56.31 -25.95 49.02
CA ASP A 399 55.56 -26.63 50.09
C ASP A 399 54.18 -27.10 49.56
N ALA A 400 53.83 -28.36 49.83
CA ALA A 400 52.60 -28.99 49.34
C ALA A 400 51.32 -28.30 49.85
N LYS A 401 51.39 -27.61 51.00
CA LYS A 401 50.26 -26.81 51.50
C LYS A 401 50.06 -25.52 50.70
N PHE A 402 51.14 -24.92 50.21
CA PHE A 402 51.09 -23.70 49.40
C PHE A 402 50.59 -23.98 47.98
N SER A 403 50.95 -25.13 47.40
CA SER A 403 50.51 -25.51 46.05
C SER A 403 48.99 -25.70 45.94
N ASN A 404 48.35 -26.30 46.96
CA ASN A 404 46.89 -26.42 47.01
C ASN A 404 46.20 -25.05 47.12
N LYS A 405 46.72 -24.17 48.00
CA LYS A 405 46.19 -22.82 48.16
C LYS A 405 46.33 -21.98 46.88
N LEU A 406 47.42 -22.14 46.14
CA LEU A 406 47.62 -21.50 44.84
C LEU A 406 46.63 -22.00 43.79
N ARG A 407 46.30 -23.30 43.79
CA ARG A 407 45.29 -23.85 42.87
C ARG A 407 43.91 -23.27 43.16
N GLU A 408 43.53 -23.13 44.43
CA GLU A 408 42.27 -22.49 44.84
C GLU A 408 42.22 -21.01 44.42
N VAL A 409 43.30 -20.27 44.65
CA VAL A 409 43.41 -18.86 44.22
C VAL A 409 43.29 -18.73 42.70
N ARG A 410 43.97 -19.59 41.93
CA ARG A 410 43.86 -19.60 40.46
C ARG A 410 42.42 -19.84 40.01
N GLN A 411 41.71 -20.80 40.63
CA GLN A 411 40.32 -21.06 40.31
C GLN A 411 39.40 -19.88 40.65
N GLN A 412 39.61 -19.21 41.78
CA GLN A 412 38.83 -18.03 42.17
C GLN A 412 39.03 -16.87 41.20
N ILE A 413 40.26 -16.60 40.78
CA ILE A 413 40.57 -15.54 39.79
C ILE A 413 39.91 -15.87 38.45
N ILE A 414 40.10 -17.09 37.93
CA ILE A 414 39.47 -17.55 36.69
C ILE A 414 37.94 -17.39 36.76
N GLN A 415 37.33 -17.84 37.85
CA GLN A 415 35.87 -17.74 38.03
C GLN A 415 35.40 -16.28 38.10
N GLY A 416 36.14 -15.40 38.77
CA GLY A 416 35.85 -13.96 38.83
C GLY A 416 35.85 -13.31 37.45
N TRP A 417 36.81 -13.65 36.59
CA TRP A 417 36.84 -13.15 35.21
C TRP A 417 35.77 -13.77 34.30
N HIS A 418 35.32 -15.00 34.55
CA HIS A 418 34.24 -15.64 33.79
C HIS A 418 32.82 -15.17 34.20
N GLU A 419 32.61 -14.72 35.44
CA GLU A 419 31.29 -14.33 35.96
C GLU A 419 30.55 -13.29 35.09
N PRO A 420 31.20 -12.23 34.54
CA PRO A 420 30.55 -11.30 33.63
C PRO A 420 30.02 -11.97 32.35
N LEU A 421 30.74 -12.95 31.81
CA LEU A 421 30.33 -13.69 30.60
C LEU A 421 29.12 -14.58 30.87
N ASP A 422 29.06 -15.21 32.04
CA ASP A 422 27.92 -16.02 32.45
C ASP A 422 26.69 -15.15 32.75
N THR A 423 26.90 -13.96 33.29
CA THR A 423 25.84 -12.97 33.48
C THR A 423 25.27 -12.50 32.14
N ALA A 424 26.11 -12.12 31.18
CA ALA A 424 25.68 -11.75 29.83
C ALA A 424 24.93 -12.90 29.13
N SER A 425 25.38 -14.14 29.31
CA SER A 425 24.72 -15.33 28.76
C SER A 425 23.30 -15.50 29.33
N ARG A 426 23.12 -15.32 30.64
CA ARG A 426 21.81 -15.38 31.30
C ARG A 426 20.88 -14.28 30.81
N GLU A 427 21.36 -13.05 30.71
CA GLU A 427 20.54 -11.92 30.23
C GLU A 427 20.03 -12.13 28.81
N ILE A 428 20.87 -12.64 27.90
CA ILE A 428 20.46 -12.95 26.52
C ILE A 428 19.38 -14.03 26.51
N ASP A 429 19.56 -15.10 27.30
CA ASP A 429 18.59 -16.20 27.37
C ASP A 429 17.25 -15.74 27.97
N ASP A 430 17.28 -14.84 28.95
CA ASP A 430 16.07 -14.31 29.59
C ASP A 430 15.31 -13.34 28.68
N GLU A 431 16.00 -12.54 27.87
CA GLU A 431 15.37 -11.74 26.81
C GLU A 431 14.58 -12.62 25.84
N VAL A 432 15.14 -13.77 25.43
CA VAL A 432 14.46 -14.73 24.55
C VAL A 432 13.23 -15.31 25.25
N LYS A 433 13.40 -15.82 26.48
CA LYS A 433 12.30 -16.42 27.28
C LYS A 433 11.14 -15.45 27.50
N LEU A 434 11.42 -14.15 27.67
CA LEU A 434 10.39 -13.13 27.85
C LEU A 434 9.37 -13.10 26.71
N TYR A 435 9.81 -13.24 25.45
CA TYR A 435 8.89 -13.26 24.31
C TYR A 435 8.07 -14.56 24.26
N PHE A 436 8.71 -15.71 24.52
CA PHE A 436 8.00 -17.00 24.54
C PHE A 436 6.96 -17.06 25.67
N THR A 437 7.30 -16.57 26.86
CA THR A 437 6.38 -16.53 28.01
C THR A 437 5.21 -15.56 27.78
N LYS A 438 5.47 -14.39 27.20
CA LYS A 438 4.43 -13.39 26.89
C LYS A 438 3.30 -13.94 26.01
N TYR A 439 3.62 -14.81 25.06
CA TYR A 439 2.66 -15.36 24.11
C TYR A 439 2.19 -16.78 24.44
N LYS A 440 2.76 -17.42 25.46
CA LYS A 440 2.34 -18.75 25.93
C LYS A 440 0.89 -18.68 26.43
N ILE A 441 0.07 -19.63 25.98
CA ILE A 441 -1.26 -19.82 26.55
C ILE A 441 -1.17 -20.82 27.70
N THR A 442 -1.65 -20.40 28.85
CA THR A 442 -1.96 -21.19 30.03
C THR A 442 -3.47 -21.13 30.31
N GLU A 443 -3.96 -21.97 31.22
CA GLU A 443 -5.38 -21.96 31.62
C GLU A 443 -5.82 -20.58 32.15
N ASN A 444 -4.93 -19.90 32.88
CA ASN A 444 -5.18 -18.58 33.48
C ASN A 444 -4.75 -17.40 32.59
N SER A 445 -4.53 -17.62 31.29
CA SER A 445 -4.11 -16.55 30.39
C SER A 445 -5.23 -15.54 30.11
N SER A 446 -4.91 -14.24 30.20
CA SER A 446 -5.84 -13.13 29.91
C SER A 446 -6.51 -13.17 28.52
N ILE A 447 -5.96 -13.95 27.59
CA ILE A 447 -6.57 -14.16 26.27
C ILE A 447 -7.93 -14.89 26.36
N TRP A 448 -8.13 -15.74 27.36
CA TRP A 448 -9.39 -16.47 27.59
C TRP A 448 -10.50 -15.55 28.07
N GLU A 449 -10.21 -14.71 29.07
CA GLU A 449 -11.15 -13.68 29.55
C GLU A 449 -11.56 -12.74 28.42
N ARG A 450 -10.58 -12.28 27.63
CA ARG A 450 -10.84 -11.41 26.48
C ARG A 450 -11.68 -12.11 25.41
N ARG A 451 -11.44 -13.40 25.17
CA ARG A 451 -12.27 -14.21 24.25
C ARG A 451 -13.72 -14.26 24.73
N ALA A 452 -13.94 -14.52 26.02
CA ALA A 452 -15.28 -14.58 26.60
C ALA A 452 -16.01 -13.24 26.46
N ALA A 453 -15.34 -12.13 26.81
CA ALA A 453 -15.90 -10.78 26.68
C ALA A 453 -16.26 -10.43 25.22
N LEU A 454 -15.39 -10.77 24.27
CA LEU A 454 -15.69 -10.55 22.84
C LEU A 454 -16.82 -11.44 22.34
N GLN A 455 -16.88 -12.70 22.78
CA GLN A 455 -17.96 -13.62 22.41
C GLN A 455 -19.31 -13.13 22.92
N ALA A 456 -19.38 -12.68 24.17
CA ALA A 456 -20.59 -12.09 24.74
C ALA A 456 -21.07 -10.88 23.91
N ARG A 457 -20.15 -10.01 23.50
CA ARG A 457 -20.46 -8.87 22.62
C ARG A 457 -20.98 -9.33 21.24
N MET A 458 -20.42 -10.39 20.67
CA MET A 458 -20.88 -10.93 19.38
C MET A 458 -22.27 -11.56 19.50
N ASN A 459 -22.55 -12.28 20.58
CA ASN A 459 -23.87 -12.86 20.87
C ASN A 459 -24.94 -11.76 21.02
N LEU A 460 -24.65 -10.72 21.80
CA LEU A 460 -25.57 -9.60 22.00
C LEU A 460 -25.87 -8.84 20.69
N ASN A 461 -24.87 -8.65 19.83
CA ASN A 461 -25.07 -8.05 18.52
C ASN A 461 -25.92 -8.94 17.59
N PHE A 462 -25.73 -10.26 17.66
CA PHE A 462 -26.52 -11.22 16.92
C PHE A 462 -27.99 -11.19 17.36
N GLU A 463 -28.26 -11.22 18.67
CA GLU A 463 -29.61 -11.13 19.23
C GLU A 463 -30.31 -9.83 18.81
N LYS A 464 -29.62 -8.68 18.88
CA LYS A 464 -30.15 -7.40 18.39
C LYS A 464 -30.51 -7.45 16.91
N THR A 465 -29.66 -8.09 16.09
CA THR A 465 -29.90 -8.21 14.66
C THR A 465 -31.07 -9.16 14.37
N SER A 466 -31.17 -10.27 15.12
CA SER A 466 -32.27 -11.23 15.03
C SER A 466 -33.61 -10.58 15.38
N LYS A 467 -33.69 -9.83 16.49
CA LYS A 467 -34.89 -9.07 16.87
C LYS A 467 -35.32 -8.08 15.79
N LYS A 468 -34.37 -7.32 15.23
CA LYS A 468 -34.65 -6.39 14.12
C LYS A 468 -35.15 -7.10 12.86
N LEU A 469 -34.56 -8.25 12.52
CA LEU A 469 -35.00 -9.03 11.37
C LEU A 469 -36.41 -9.63 11.61
N GLY A 470 -36.70 -10.12 12.81
CA GLY A 470 -38.05 -10.57 13.18
C GLY A 470 -39.09 -9.46 13.05
N ASN A 471 -38.78 -8.26 13.54
CA ASN A 471 -39.64 -7.08 13.37
C ASN A 471 -39.84 -6.74 11.89
N LEU A 472 -38.77 -6.79 11.08
CA LEU A 472 -38.88 -6.56 9.64
C LEU A 472 -39.79 -7.59 8.98
N ILE A 473 -39.62 -8.89 9.28
CA ILE A 473 -40.44 -9.95 8.70
C ILE A 473 -41.92 -9.70 9.00
N GLY A 474 -42.28 -9.37 10.26
CA GLY A 474 -43.65 -9.03 10.63
C GLY A 474 -44.22 -7.84 9.87
N LEU A 475 -43.42 -6.80 9.62
CA LEU A 475 -43.83 -5.66 8.78
C LEU A 475 -44.04 -6.06 7.31
N LEU A 476 -43.11 -6.84 6.75
CA LEU A 476 -43.17 -7.29 5.35
C LEU A 476 -44.34 -8.24 5.09
N GLU A 477 -44.67 -9.12 6.04
CA GLU A 477 -45.81 -10.04 5.97
C GLU A 477 -47.14 -9.31 6.09
N ARG A 478 -47.25 -8.36 7.03
CA ARG A 478 -48.46 -7.54 7.21
C ARG A 478 -48.79 -6.74 5.95
N ASP A 479 -47.78 -6.09 5.38
CA ASP A 479 -47.96 -5.14 4.28
C ASP A 479 -47.73 -5.80 2.89
N LYS A 480 -47.53 -7.12 2.85
CA LYS A 480 -47.32 -7.94 1.62
C LYS A 480 -46.38 -7.27 0.60
N VAL A 481 -45.20 -6.89 1.06
CA VAL A 481 -44.26 -6.07 0.28
C VAL A 481 -43.73 -6.83 -0.94
N CYS A 482 -43.83 -6.23 -2.12
CA CYS A 482 -43.36 -6.74 -3.40
C CYS A 482 -42.49 -5.69 -4.12
N ALA A 483 -41.89 -6.04 -5.26
CA ALA A 483 -40.97 -5.14 -5.98
C ALA A 483 -41.57 -3.77 -6.35
N HIS A 484 -42.90 -3.71 -6.52
CA HIS A 484 -43.65 -2.50 -6.84
C HIS A 484 -44.70 -2.17 -5.78
N SER A 485 -44.51 -2.57 -4.52
CA SER A 485 -45.42 -2.23 -3.41
C SER A 485 -45.71 -0.73 -3.30
N ASP A 486 -44.73 0.06 -3.73
CA ASP A 486 -44.68 1.52 -3.69
C ASP A 486 -45.70 2.15 -4.65
N LEU A 487 -46.17 1.40 -5.65
CA LEU A 487 -47.20 1.87 -6.60
C LEU A 487 -48.63 1.73 -6.05
N PHE A 488 -48.84 0.88 -5.04
CA PHE A 488 -50.18 0.46 -4.61
C PHE A 488 -50.51 0.82 -3.15
N HIS A 489 -49.51 1.13 -2.32
CA HIS A 489 -49.75 1.49 -0.92
C HIS A 489 -49.87 3.00 -0.74
N ARG A 490 -51.08 3.48 -0.40
CA ARG A 490 -51.26 4.84 0.14
C ARG A 490 -50.76 4.85 1.59
N SER A 491 -49.52 5.27 1.83
CA SER A 491 -49.07 5.45 3.21
C SER A 491 -49.72 6.70 3.80
N HIS A 492 -50.54 6.54 4.83
CA HIS A 492 -50.88 7.64 5.72
C HIS A 492 -49.67 7.90 6.63
N HIS A 493 -49.07 9.07 6.50
CA HIS A 493 -47.95 9.58 7.31
C HIS A 493 -46.55 9.04 7.01
N THR A 494 -45.85 9.65 6.05
CA THR A 494 -44.40 9.81 6.13
C THR A 494 -44.11 11.07 6.93
N SER A 495 -43.80 10.93 8.23
CA SER A 495 -43.24 12.03 9.01
C SER A 495 -41.83 12.34 8.48
N PHE A 496 -41.69 13.45 7.76
CA PHE A 496 -40.39 13.91 7.26
C PHE A 496 -39.56 14.44 8.43
N ASN A 497 -38.46 13.76 8.76
CA ASN A 497 -37.47 14.33 9.65
C ASN A 497 -36.75 15.50 8.94
N TYR A 498 -36.77 16.68 9.56
CA TYR A 498 -36.05 17.86 9.10
C TYR A 498 -34.56 17.52 8.90
N GLY A 499 -34.12 17.44 7.64
CA GLY A 499 -32.74 17.10 7.25
C GLY A 499 -32.63 16.13 6.08
N GLU A 500 -33.64 15.29 5.83
CA GLU A 500 -33.70 14.47 4.61
C GLU A 500 -34.49 15.25 3.53
N ILE A 501 -33.79 15.78 2.52
CA ILE A 501 -34.42 16.38 1.33
C ILE A 501 -35.35 15.32 0.71
N PRO A 502 -36.67 15.54 0.60
CA PRO A 502 -37.53 14.64 -0.16
C PRO A 502 -37.16 14.73 -1.64
N GLU A 503 -37.06 13.61 -2.35
CA GLU A 503 -37.28 13.67 -3.79
C GLU A 503 -38.72 14.18 -3.97
N LYS A 504 -38.93 15.26 -4.72
CA LYS A 504 -40.28 15.79 -5.02
C LYS A 504 -41.22 14.69 -5.57
N ASP A 505 -40.63 13.65 -6.16
CA ASP A 505 -41.32 12.51 -6.77
C ASP A 505 -41.82 11.43 -5.77
N ARG A 506 -41.46 11.52 -4.47
CA ARG A 506 -41.89 10.53 -3.45
C ARG A 506 -43.12 10.94 -2.64
N ILE A 507 -43.67 12.13 -2.87
CA ILE A 507 -44.89 12.56 -2.18
C ILE A 507 -46.08 11.83 -2.81
N GLY A 508 -46.61 10.83 -2.11
CA GLY A 508 -47.77 10.03 -2.55
C GLY A 508 -47.46 8.60 -3.02
N THR A 509 -46.18 8.21 -3.09
CA THR A 509 -45.75 6.83 -3.35
C THR A 509 -45.69 6.02 -2.05
N GLY A 510 -46.02 4.73 -2.10
CA GLY A 510 -45.93 3.81 -0.97
C GLY A 510 -44.52 3.58 -0.45
N LYS A 511 -44.40 2.85 0.67
CA LYS A 511 -43.11 2.55 1.32
C LYS A 511 -42.33 1.51 0.52
N SER A 512 -41.05 1.79 0.25
CA SER A 512 -40.13 0.83 -0.36
C SER A 512 -39.57 -0.17 0.63
N LEU A 513 -39.02 -1.29 0.15
CA LEU A 513 -38.26 -2.22 1.00
C LEU A 513 -37.13 -1.51 1.76
N GLY A 514 -36.54 -0.47 1.18
CA GLY A 514 -35.54 0.36 1.84
C GLY A 514 -36.11 1.15 3.03
N ASP A 515 -37.35 1.61 2.93
CA ASP A 515 -38.07 2.26 4.02
C ASP A 515 -38.38 1.28 5.17
N TYR A 516 -38.88 0.09 4.87
CA TYR A 516 -39.11 -0.96 5.87
C TYR A 516 -37.83 -1.40 6.57
N LEU A 517 -36.72 -1.52 5.83
CA LEU A 517 -35.41 -1.81 6.41
C LEU A 517 -34.98 -0.72 7.41
N LYS A 518 -35.14 0.56 7.04
CA LYS A 518 -34.82 1.69 7.94
C LYS A 518 -35.73 1.71 9.17
N GLU A 519 -37.03 1.46 9.01
CA GLU A 519 -38.03 1.41 10.09
C GLU A 519 -37.70 0.30 11.11
N ALA A 520 -37.26 -0.86 10.64
CA ALA A 520 -36.75 -1.94 11.49
C ALA A 520 -35.36 -1.65 12.11
N GLY A 521 -34.76 -0.48 11.85
CA GLY A 521 -33.44 -0.07 12.34
C GLY A 521 -32.28 -0.81 11.68
N LEU A 522 -32.48 -1.33 10.45
CA LEU A 522 -31.47 -1.95 9.60
C LEU A 522 -30.98 -0.97 8.53
N SER A 523 -29.80 -1.24 7.97
CA SER A 523 -29.32 -0.44 6.84
C SER A 523 -30.09 -0.79 5.56
N GLY A 524 -30.49 0.24 4.82
CA GLY A 524 -31.13 0.11 3.51
C GLY A 524 -30.64 1.19 2.55
N TYR A 525 -30.76 0.89 1.26
CA TYR A 525 -30.54 1.80 0.15
C TYR A 525 -31.84 2.49 -0.23
N LYS A 526 -31.76 3.76 -0.62
CA LYS A 526 -32.84 4.50 -1.27
C LYS A 526 -32.34 5.07 -2.59
N MET A 527 -33.20 5.14 -3.59
CA MET A 527 -32.87 5.79 -4.85
C MET A 527 -32.33 7.21 -4.61
N GLY A 528 -31.32 7.59 -5.39
CA GLY A 528 -30.61 8.87 -5.26
C GLY A 528 -29.47 8.88 -4.23
N TYR A 529 -29.36 7.87 -3.37
CA TYR A 529 -28.20 7.76 -2.47
C TYR A 529 -26.97 7.24 -3.23
N GLU A 530 -25.78 7.59 -2.74
CA GLU A 530 -24.53 7.09 -3.31
C GLU A 530 -24.40 5.57 -3.05
N PHE A 531 -24.35 4.78 -4.12
CA PHE A 531 -24.17 3.34 -4.01
C PHE A 531 -22.70 2.95 -4.19
N LYS A 532 -21.99 2.74 -3.08
CA LYS A 532 -20.53 2.49 -3.07
C LYS A 532 -20.11 1.06 -3.42
N LYS A 533 -21.04 0.11 -3.49
CA LYS A 533 -20.75 -1.31 -3.78
C LYS A 533 -20.81 -1.57 -5.29
N ARG A 534 -20.22 -2.68 -5.74
CA ARG A 534 -20.45 -3.17 -7.12
C ARG A 534 -21.95 -3.44 -7.31
N LEU A 535 -22.55 -2.89 -8.36
CA LEU A 535 -23.94 -3.12 -8.74
C LEU A 535 -24.13 -4.58 -9.18
N ASN A 536 -24.36 -5.46 -8.22
CA ASN A 536 -24.61 -6.88 -8.47
C ASN A 536 -26.05 -7.18 -8.06
N ILE A 537 -26.97 -7.04 -9.00
CA ILE A 537 -28.43 -7.14 -8.82
C ILE A 537 -28.93 -8.40 -9.54
N ALA A 538 -28.90 -9.60 -8.97
CA ALA A 538 -29.24 -10.82 -9.71
C ALA A 538 -30.18 -11.63 -8.85
#